data_AF-A0AAP0NV09-F1
#
_entry.id   AF-A0AAP0NV09-F1
#
_cell.length_a   1.000
_cell.length_b   1.000
_cell.length_c   1.000
_cell.angle_alpha   90.00
_cell.angle_beta   90.00
_cell.angle_gamma   90.00
#
_symmetry.space_group_name_H-M   'P 1'
#
loop_
_entity.id
_entity.type
_entity.pdbx_description
1 polymer ?
#
loop_
_entity_poly.entity_id
_entity_poly.type
_entity_poly.pdbx_seq_one_letter_code
_entity_poly.pdbx_strand_id
1 'polypeptide(L)'
;MTAIQLHYSHHLRRSTTQPRSRPPPPRRSHHIIISSAKSQPHCHHHNLSSRTLRAAVIGGGPAGSSAAEALAAGGIETFLIERNPSGSKPCGGAIPLCMLDEFSIPLSLVDRKVTRVNIVSPSNLTVDFSKTLGSQEFIAMLRREVLDSYLRSRAQSHGAQLISGLFTDLEIPTSSSAPYVVHYNIDGSKRSLHADVVIGADGAHSKVAKAISAGSYDYALAIQERIKLPDEKMRRYENLAEMYVGSDISPDFYGWVFPKCDHVAVGTGTARARGQIRRVYNSGIRERVRERISGGRVIKVEAHPIPAHPRPRRVRGRVALVGDSAGYVTKCAGEGIYFAAKSGRMCGEGVVRASRCGTRMIDEGDLRREYLERWDGEYRMMFRFLDGLERVFYGSDEGWEALVEMCGDEYVQRMSFESYLYKRMVRGDWWSDVKMMWRTLGSLVRARMIGREIDKLNGLGRKLVM
;
A
#
# COMPACT_ATOMS: atom_id res chain seq x y z
N MET A 1 11.85 -16.39 -52.48
CA MET A 1 12.83 -15.34 -52.82
C MET A 1 13.37 -14.79 -51.50
N THR A 2 14.28 -15.52 -50.84
CA THR A 2 15.75 -15.27 -50.81
C THR A 2 16.06 -14.04 -49.94
N ALA A 3 16.29 -14.22 -48.63
CA ALA A 3 17.61 -14.33 -47.95
C ALA A 3 18.44 -13.02 -48.07
N ILE A 4 19.05 -12.51 -47.00
CA ILE A 4 20.45 -12.82 -46.66
C ILE A 4 20.78 -12.35 -45.22
N GLN A 5 21.35 -13.29 -44.44
CA GLN A 5 22.20 -13.09 -43.26
C GLN A 5 23.58 -12.56 -43.69
N LEU A 6 24.23 -11.73 -42.88
CA LEU A 6 25.68 -11.56 -42.95
C LEU A 6 26.33 -11.74 -41.57
N HIS A 7 27.01 -12.88 -41.45
CA HIS A 7 28.10 -13.16 -40.53
C HIS A 7 29.38 -12.49 -41.05
N TYR A 8 30.21 -11.95 -40.17
CA TYR A 8 31.63 -11.76 -40.46
C TYR A 8 32.47 -12.15 -39.23
N SER A 9 33.22 -13.24 -39.40
CA SER A 9 34.35 -13.63 -38.58
C SER A 9 35.64 -13.18 -39.28
N HIS A 10 36.60 -12.64 -38.55
CA HIS A 10 37.99 -12.59 -39.00
C HIS A 10 38.94 -12.99 -37.86
N HIS A 11 39.60 -14.13 -38.07
CA HIS A 11 40.84 -14.51 -37.43
C HIS A 11 41.98 -13.63 -37.95
N LEU A 12 42.83 -13.13 -37.04
CA LEU A 12 44.23 -12.83 -37.35
C LEU A 12 45.12 -13.29 -36.18
N ARG A 13 45.96 -14.28 -36.47
CA ARG A 13 47.09 -14.72 -35.65
C ARG A 13 48.20 -13.67 -35.71
N ARG A 14 48.78 -13.30 -34.58
CA ARG A 14 50.22 -12.98 -34.48
C ARG A 14 50.79 -13.50 -33.16
N SER A 15 51.87 -14.24 -33.31
CA SER A 15 52.70 -14.82 -32.26
C SER A 15 53.59 -13.76 -31.61
N THR A 16 53.70 -13.78 -30.29
CA THR A 16 54.89 -13.29 -29.58
C THR A 16 55.15 -14.14 -28.35
N THR A 17 56.41 -14.56 -28.26
CA THR A 17 57.06 -15.48 -27.33
C THR A 17 57.08 -15.00 -25.88
N GLN A 18 56.81 -15.92 -24.93
CA GLN A 18 57.03 -15.78 -23.49
C GLN A 18 58.51 -16.04 -23.10
N PRO A 19 59.00 -15.43 -22.01
CA PRO A 19 60.00 -16.05 -21.14
C PRO A 19 59.36 -16.55 -19.82
N ARG A 20 59.88 -17.69 -19.37
CA ARG A 20 59.45 -18.46 -18.19
C ARG A 20 59.77 -17.75 -16.86
N SER A 21 58.88 -17.87 -15.87
CA SER A 21 59.22 -17.74 -14.44
C SER A 21 58.38 -18.68 -13.54
N ARG A 22 59.02 -19.13 -12.45
CA ARG A 22 58.79 -20.34 -11.61
C ARG A 22 57.42 -20.45 -10.90
N PRO A 23 57.00 -21.69 -10.51
CA PRO A 23 55.78 -21.90 -9.72
C PRO A 23 55.99 -21.60 -8.22
N PRO A 24 54.94 -21.19 -7.48
CA PRO A 24 54.98 -20.96 -6.03
C PRO A 24 54.85 -22.29 -5.24
N PRO A 25 55.27 -22.32 -3.96
CA PRO A 25 55.27 -23.53 -3.13
C PRO A 25 53.87 -23.88 -2.60
N PRO A 26 53.63 -25.15 -2.18
CA PRO A 26 52.31 -25.60 -1.75
C PRO A 26 51.95 -25.04 -0.38
N ARG A 27 50.76 -24.43 -0.25
CA ARG A 27 50.20 -24.03 1.04
C ARG A 27 49.55 -25.24 1.73
N ARG A 28 49.96 -25.48 2.98
CA ARG A 28 49.43 -26.50 3.90
C ARG A 28 47.93 -26.29 4.13
N SER A 29 47.15 -27.34 3.94
CA SER A 29 45.73 -27.42 4.30
C SER A 29 45.59 -27.64 5.81
N HIS A 30 44.98 -26.69 6.51
CA HIS A 30 44.45 -26.95 7.85
C HIS A 30 43.09 -27.65 7.70
N HIS A 31 43.05 -28.92 8.07
CA HIS A 31 41.81 -29.67 8.21
C HIS A 31 41.02 -29.14 9.41
N ILE A 32 39.93 -28.44 9.14
CA ILE A 32 38.87 -28.19 10.12
C ILE A 32 37.94 -29.39 10.07
N ILE A 33 38.00 -30.23 11.10
CA ILE A 33 37.04 -31.31 11.33
C ILE A 33 35.75 -30.66 11.81
N ILE A 34 34.76 -30.51 10.92
CA ILE A 34 33.40 -30.15 11.30
C ILE A 34 32.69 -31.43 11.71
N SER A 35 32.54 -31.62 13.02
CA SER A 35 31.69 -32.63 13.62
C SER A 35 30.23 -32.42 13.17
N SER A 36 29.67 -33.42 12.50
CA SER A 36 28.25 -33.47 12.16
C SER A 36 27.43 -33.82 13.41
N ALA A 37 26.65 -32.87 13.93
CA ALA A 37 25.61 -33.19 14.90
C ALA A 37 24.39 -32.27 14.80
N LYS A 38 23.24 -32.95 14.61
CA LYS A 38 21.82 -32.56 14.75
C LYS A 38 21.10 -32.21 13.46
N SER A 39 20.44 -33.26 12.96
CA SER A 39 19.35 -33.29 12.00
C SER A 39 18.34 -32.16 12.23
N GLN A 40 18.15 -31.34 11.20
CA GLN A 40 16.96 -30.54 11.04
C GLN A 40 15.76 -31.48 10.85
N PRO A 41 14.57 -31.17 11.37
CA PRO A 41 13.39 -31.99 11.11
C PRO A 41 13.08 -31.93 9.61
N HIS A 42 13.16 -33.09 8.94
CA HIS A 42 12.73 -33.24 7.56
C HIS A 42 11.25 -32.85 7.45
N CYS A 43 10.98 -31.68 6.84
CA CYS A 43 9.65 -31.34 6.38
C CYS A 43 9.32 -32.26 5.20
N HIS A 44 8.57 -33.34 5.46
CA HIS A 44 8.06 -34.23 4.41
C HIS A 44 7.03 -33.46 3.58
N HIS A 45 7.48 -32.90 2.45
CA HIS A 45 6.58 -32.26 1.50
C HIS A 45 5.93 -33.32 0.63
N HIS A 46 4.68 -33.63 0.91
CA HIS A 46 3.89 -34.59 0.13
C HIS A 46 3.46 -33.95 -1.21
N ASN A 47 3.69 -34.67 -2.31
CA ASN A 47 3.07 -34.36 -3.59
C ASN A 47 1.55 -34.59 -3.48
N LEU A 48 0.76 -33.69 -4.05
CA LEU A 48 -0.68 -33.82 -4.17
C LEU A 48 -0.98 -34.69 -5.40
N SER A 49 -0.91 -36.01 -5.26
CA SER A 49 -0.97 -36.96 -6.38
C SER A 49 -2.34 -37.09 -7.05
N SER A 50 -3.42 -36.59 -6.44
CA SER A 50 -4.81 -36.80 -6.91
C SER A 50 -5.63 -35.52 -7.12
N ARG A 51 -5.11 -34.34 -6.78
CA ARG A 51 -5.80 -33.05 -6.93
C ARG A 51 -4.83 -31.88 -6.86
N THR A 52 -5.26 -30.70 -7.30
CA THR A 52 -4.52 -29.46 -7.09
C THR A 52 -4.66 -28.94 -5.65
N LEU A 53 -3.71 -28.09 -5.24
CA LEU A 53 -3.80 -27.31 -4.01
C LEU A 53 -5.10 -26.49 -4.00
N ARG A 54 -5.78 -26.47 -2.85
CA ARG A 54 -6.97 -25.64 -2.61
C ARG A 54 -6.61 -24.41 -1.80
N ALA A 55 -6.94 -23.23 -2.32
CA ALA A 55 -6.68 -21.96 -1.66
C ALA A 55 -8.00 -21.23 -1.35
N ALA A 56 -8.15 -20.78 -0.11
CA ALA A 56 -9.22 -19.86 0.26
C ALA A 56 -8.66 -18.45 0.45
N VAL A 57 -9.21 -17.50 -0.30
CA VAL A 57 -8.91 -16.07 -0.16
C VAL A 57 -10.10 -15.39 0.49
N ILE A 58 -9.88 -14.78 1.64
CA ILE A 58 -10.95 -14.19 2.45
C ILE A 58 -10.95 -12.68 2.27
N GLY A 59 -11.94 -12.14 1.56
CA GLY A 59 -12.10 -10.72 1.23
C GLY A 59 -11.79 -10.42 -0.24
N GLY A 60 -12.73 -9.83 -0.97
CA GLY A 60 -12.68 -9.50 -2.40
C GLY A 60 -12.28 -8.06 -2.71
N GLY A 61 -11.55 -7.39 -1.82
CA GLY A 61 -10.92 -6.10 -2.14
C GLY A 61 -9.71 -6.25 -3.08
N PRO A 62 -8.93 -5.18 -3.31
CA PRO A 62 -7.76 -5.22 -4.19
C PRO A 62 -6.75 -6.32 -3.82
N ALA A 63 -6.49 -6.52 -2.52
CA ALA A 63 -5.57 -7.56 -2.07
C ALA A 63 -6.05 -8.97 -2.39
N GLY A 64 -7.27 -9.33 -1.97
CA GLY A 64 -7.74 -10.70 -2.17
C GLY A 64 -8.06 -11.00 -3.62
N SER A 65 -8.57 -10.03 -4.39
CA SER A 65 -8.80 -10.21 -5.83
C SER A 65 -7.50 -10.47 -6.58
N SER A 66 -6.44 -9.70 -6.27
CA SER A 66 -5.12 -9.89 -6.89
C SER A 66 -4.45 -11.18 -6.46
N ALA A 67 -4.65 -11.61 -5.20
CA ALA A 67 -4.19 -12.91 -4.73
C ALA A 67 -4.92 -14.06 -5.43
N ALA A 68 -6.25 -13.97 -5.52
CA ALA A 68 -7.08 -14.98 -6.16
C ALA A 68 -6.79 -15.10 -7.67
N GLU A 69 -6.58 -13.98 -8.35
CA GLU A 69 -6.14 -13.97 -9.75
C GLU A 69 -4.81 -14.70 -9.93
N ALA A 70 -3.79 -14.34 -9.13
CA ALA A 70 -2.46 -14.96 -9.22
C ALA A 70 -2.49 -16.47 -8.93
N LEU A 71 -3.27 -16.89 -7.93
CA LEU A 71 -3.45 -18.31 -7.60
C LEU A 71 -4.14 -19.08 -8.74
N ALA A 72 -5.28 -18.58 -9.22
CA ALA A 72 -6.07 -19.23 -10.25
C ALA A 72 -5.31 -19.31 -11.59
N ALA A 73 -4.64 -18.22 -11.99
CA ALA A 73 -3.76 -18.21 -13.16
C ALA A 73 -2.59 -19.20 -13.05
N GLY A 74 -2.15 -19.51 -11.82
CA GLY A 74 -1.12 -20.51 -11.53
C GLY A 74 -1.62 -21.94 -11.39
N GLY A 75 -2.89 -22.23 -11.73
CA GLY A 75 -3.48 -23.57 -11.72
C GLY A 75 -3.96 -24.06 -10.35
N ILE A 76 -4.08 -23.17 -9.36
CA ILE A 76 -4.55 -23.52 -8.01
C ILE A 76 -6.07 -23.40 -7.94
N GLU A 77 -6.72 -24.41 -7.34
CA GLU A 77 -8.17 -24.38 -7.09
C GLU A 77 -8.46 -23.29 -6.04
N THR A 78 -9.08 -22.20 -6.47
CA THR A 78 -9.13 -20.95 -5.70
C THR A 78 -10.56 -20.54 -5.39
N PHE A 79 -10.87 -20.37 -4.10
CA PHE A 79 -12.14 -19.84 -3.60
C PHE A 79 -11.93 -18.42 -3.07
N LEU A 80 -12.64 -17.44 -3.64
CA LEU A 80 -12.63 -16.05 -3.18
C LEU A 80 -13.93 -15.75 -2.45
N ILE A 81 -13.87 -15.51 -1.14
CA ILE A 81 -15.07 -15.23 -0.32
C ILE A 81 -15.18 -13.72 -0.09
N GLU A 82 -16.25 -13.09 -0.59
CA GLU A 82 -16.53 -11.66 -0.39
C GLU A 82 -17.95 -11.44 0.13
N ARG A 83 -18.07 -10.64 1.20
CA ARG A 83 -19.36 -10.39 1.88
C ARG A 83 -20.31 -9.51 1.09
N ASN A 84 -19.80 -8.56 0.32
CA ASN A 84 -20.60 -7.62 -0.46
C ASN A 84 -19.90 -7.31 -1.79
N PRO A 85 -20.09 -8.16 -2.82
CA PRO A 85 -19.55 -7.94 -4.16
C PRO A 85 -19.98 -6.65 -4.84
N SER A 86 -21.03 -5.96 -4.38
CA SER A 86 -21.46 -4.68 -4.94
C SER A 86 -20.90 -3.47 -4.17
N GLY A 87 -20.41 -3.70 -2.97
CA GLY A 87 -19.89 -2.68 -2.08
C GLY A 87 -18.40 -2.48 -2.24
N SER A 88 -17.90 -1.42 -1.60
CA SER A 88 -16.48 -1.15 -1.52
C SER A 88 -16.12 -0.46 -0.21
N LYS A 89 -14.87 -0.65 0.24
CA LYS A 89 -14.32 0.12 1.37
C LYS A 89 -14.27 1.61 1.00
N PRO A 90 -14.66 2.52 1.92
CA PRO A 90 -14.49 3.96 1.75
C PRO A 90 -13.02 4.34 1.51
N CYS A 91 -12.75 5.14 0.49
CA CYS A 91 -11.39 5.53 0.13
C CYS A 91 -11.39 6.78 -0.76
N GLY A 92 -10.31 7.54 -0.67
CA GLY A 92 -10.04 8.67 -1.56
C GLY A 92 -9.79 8.27 -3.02
N GLY A 93 -9.43 7.01 -3.30
CA GLY A 93 -9.40 6.44 -4.64
C GLY A 93 -8.25 6.89 -5.54
N ALA A 94 -7.19 7.46 -4.98
CA ALA A 94 -5.96 7.77 -5.71
C ALA A 94 -5.09 6.51 -5.85
N ILE A 95 -4.64 6.21 -7.07
CA ILE A 95 -3.67 5.14 -7.34
C ILE A 95 -2.49 5.65 -8.17
N PRO A 96 -1.29 5.07 -7.98
CA PRO A 96 -0.09 5.43 -8.73
C PRO A 96 -0.13 4.88 -10.17
N LEU A 97 0.68 5.47 -11.06
CA LEU A 97 0.77 5.04 -12.46
C LEU A 97 1.24 3.60 -12.61
N CYS A 98 2.22 3.15 -11.81
CA CYS A 98 2.69 1.77 -11.86
C CYS A 98 1.56 0.76 -11.60
N MET A 99 0.54 1.12 -10.82
CA MET A 99 -0.59 0.24 -10.58
C MET A 99 -1.44 0.04 -11.85
N LEU A 100 -1.60 1.08 -12.67
CA LEU A 100 -2.35 0.97 -13.93
C LEU A 100 -1.70 -0.06 -14.85
N ASP A 101 -0.38 0.00 -14.99
CA ASP A 101 0.38 -0.91 -15.83
C ASP A 101 0.43 -2.33 -15.22
N GLU A 102 0.91 -2.45 -13.99
CA GLU A 102 1.08 -3.75 -13.32
C GLU A 102 -0.25 -4.52 -13.23
N PHE A 103 -1.36 -3.84 -12.97
CA PHE A 103 -2.69 -4.47 -12.85
C PHE A 103 -3.55 -4.26 -14.09
N SER A 104 -2.94 -3.87 -15.22
CA SER A 104 -3.56 -3.67 -16.54
C SER A 104 -4.90 -2.91 -16.47
N ILE A 105 -5.02 -1.96 -15.55
CA ILE A 105 -6.26 -1.24 -15.27
C ILE A 105 -6.51 -0.30 -16.46
N PRO A 106 -7.60 -0.46 -17.20
CA PRO A 106 -7.84 0.36 -18.38
C PRO A 106 -8.14 1.80 -17.97
N LEU A 107 -7.63 2.75 -18.76
CA LEU A 107 -7.81 4.18 -18.52
C LEU A 107 -9.29 4.61 -18.54
N SER A 108 -10.18 3.82 -19.16
CA SER A 108 -11.63 4.06 -19.14
C SER A 108 -12.24 3.94 -17.74
N LEU A 109 -11.57 3.33 -16.77
CA LEU A 109 -12.02 3.27 -15.37
C LEU A 109 -11.52 4.47 -14.53
N VAL A 110 -10.61 5.28 -15.10
CA VAL A 110 -10.06 6.46 -14.43
C VAL A 110 -11.06 7.60 -14.54
N ASP A 111 -11.70 7.95 -13.42
CA ASP A 111 -12.68 9.04 -13.38
C ASP A 111 -12.02 10.40 -13.62
N ARG A 112 -10.81 10.61 -13.08
CA ARG A 112 -10.01 11.84 -13.24
C ARG A 112 -8.51 11.54 -13.30
N LYS A 113 -7.81 12.29 -14.17
CA LYS A 113 -6.34 12.33 -14.23
C LYS A 113 -5.87 13.60 -13.53
N VAL A 114 -5.39 13.46 -12.30
CA VAL A 114 -4.93 14.60 -11.52
C VAL A 114 -3.50 14.93 -11.92
N THR A 115 -3.33 16.11 -12.52
CA THR A 115 -2.02 16.66 -12.90
C THR A 115 -1.62 17.84 -12.02
N ARG A 116 -2.50 18.26 -11.10
CA ARG A 116 -2.26 19.35 -10.16
C ARG A 116 -2.56 18.90 -8.74
N VAL A 117 -1.64 19.12 -7.82
CA VAL A 117 -1.82 18.81 -6.40
C VAL A 117 -1.50 20.05 -5.58
N ASN A 118 -2.47 20.53 -4.81
CA ASN A 118 -2.24 21.61 -3.87
C ASN A 118 -2.13 21.06 -2.45
N ILE A 119 -1.12 21.50 -1.70
CA ILE A 119 -1.00 21.25 -0.26
C ILE A 119 -1.21 22.59 0.45
N VAL A 120 -2.18 22.62 1.37
CA VAL A 120 -2.62 23.81 2.10
C VAL A 120 -2.21 23.69 3.56
N SER A 121 -1.40 24.64 4.04
CA SER A 121 -0.84 24.66 5.39
C SER A 121 -1.82 25.16 6.46
N PRO A 122 -1.48 25.07 7.77
CA PRO A 122 -2.31 25.60 8.85
C PRO A 122 -2.69 27.07 8.67
N SER A 123 -1.75 27.92 8.24
CA SER A 123 -1.92 29.36 7.95
C SER A 123 -2.54 29.67 6.58
N ASN A 124 -3.00 28.64 5.85
CA ASN A 124 -3.56 28.73 4.49
C ASN A 124 -2.55 29.12 3.39
N LEU A 125 -1.24 28.97 3.64
CA LEU A 125 -0.28 28.95 2.55
C LEU A 125 -0.59 27.78 1.63
N THR A 126 -0.73 28.04 0.33
CA THR A 126 -0.97 26.99 -0.68
C THR A 126 0.28 26.78 -1.51
N VAL A 127 0.78 25.55 -1.48
CA VAL A 127 1.89 25.11 -2.32
C VAL A 127 1.36 24.26 -3.46
N ASP A 128 1.75 24.61 -4.69
CA ASP A 128 1.62 23.75 -5.86
C ASP A 128 2.68 22.64 -5.76
N PHE A 129 2.23 21.44 -5.39
CA PHE A 129 2.99 20.20 -5.29
C PHE A 129 2.87 19.39 -6.58
N SER A 130 3.02 20.01 -7.75
CA SER A 130 2.97 19.31 -9.04
C SER A 130 3.91 19.89 -10.10
N LYS A 131 4.83 20.78 -9.71
CA LYS A 131 5.75 21.48 -10.63
C LYS A 131 6.68 20.55 -11.40
N THR A 132 7.05 19.43 -10.79
CA THR A 132 7.96 18.44 -11.38
C THR A 132 7.26 17.22 -11.95
N LEU A 133 5.92 17.22 -12.00
CA LEU A 133 5.16 16.12 -12.58
C LEU A 133 5.38 16.11 -14.10
N GLY A 134 5.75 14.97 -14.66
CA GLY A 134 5.98 14.83 -16.09
C GLY A 134 4.72 15.10 -16.93
N SER A 135 4.89 15.51 -18.18
CA SER A 135 3.77 15.87 -19.07
C SER A 135 2.79 14.72 -19.37
N GLN A 136 3.24 13.47 -19.22
CA GLN A 136 2.42 12.26 -19.37
C GLN A 136 2.06 11.63 -18.02
N GLU A 137 2.51 12.21 -16.91
CA GLU A 137 2.28 11.68 -15.58
C GLU A 137 1.03 12.29 -14.95
N PHE A 138 0.30 11.47 -14.18
CA PHE A 138 -0.88 11.89 -13.45
C PHE A 138 -1.14 10.93 -12.28
N ILE A 139 -1.85 11.41 -11.27
CA ILE A 139 -2.44 10.54 -10.24
C ILE A 139 -3.81 10.09 -10.74
N ALA A 140 -4.02 8.79 -10.84
CA ALA A 140 -5.29 8.24 -11.31
C ALA A 140 -6.31 8.22 -10.16
N MET A 141 -7.46 8.86 -10.38
CA MET A 141 -8.56 8.87 -9.42
C MET A 141 -9.66 7.93 -9.88
N LEU A 142 -9.99 6.94 -9.05
CA LEU A 142 -11.01 5.93 -9.33
C LEU A 142 -12.00 5.78 -8.18
N ARG A 143 -13.22 5.38 -8.52
CA ARG A 143 -14.18 4.81 -7.56
C ARG A 143 -13.77 3.38 -7.19
N ARG A 144 -13.82 3.08 -5.89
CA ARG A 144 -13.43 1.77 -5.37
C ARG A 144 -14.39 0.67 -5.80
N GLU A 145 -15.68 0.94 -5.91
CA GLU A 145 -16.66 0.01 -6.44
C GLU A 145 -16.35 -0.45 -7.88
N VAL A 146 -15.76 0.43 -8.71
CA VAL A 146 -15.36 0.13 -10.09
C VAL A 146 -14.06 -0.68 -10.12
N LEU A 147 -13.04 -0.20 -9.41
CA LEU A 147 -11.74 -0.87 -9.33
C LEU A 147 -11.84 -2.28 -8.72
N ASP A 148 -12.51 -2.40 -7.57
CA ASP A 148 -12.66 -3.67 -6.86
C ASP A 148 -13.48 -4.67 -7.69
N SER A 149 -14.48 -4.20 -8.45
CA SER A 149 -15.23 -5.04 -9.39
C SER A 149 -14.35 -5.54 -10.52
N TYR A 150 -13.59 -4.66 -11.17
CA TYR A 150 -12.66 -5.02 -12.25
C TYR A 150 -11.64 -6.08 -11.82
N LEU A 151 -11.01 -5.90 -10.65
CA LEU A 151 -10.03 -6.86 -10.14
C LEU A 151 -10.67 -8.22 -9.80
N ARG A 152 -11.89 -8.24 -9.25
CA ARG A 152 -12.61 -9.49 -8.99
C ARG A 152 -13.02 -10.21 -10.26
N SER A 153 -13.55 -9.49 -11.25
CA SER A 153 -13.92 -10.07 -12.54
C SER A 153 -12.71 -10.68 -13.23
N ARG A 154 -11.53 -10.07 -13.13
CA ARG A 154 -10.26 -10.66 -13.59
C ARG A 154 -9.88 -11.93 -12.85
N ALA A 155 -10.03 -11.97 -11.53
CA ALA A 155 -9.78 -13.20 -10.78
C ALA A 155 -10.71 -14.33 -11.25
N GLN A 156 -12.00 -14.03 -11.46
CA GLN A 156 -12.98 -14.98 -11.98
C GLN A 156 -12.65 -15.44 -13.41
N SER A 157 -12.19 -14.54 -14.29
CA SER A 157 -11.83 -14.91 -15.67
C SER A 157 -10.63 -15.86 -15.74
N HIS A 158 -9.80 -15.91 -14.69
CA HIS A 158 -8.71 -16.87 -14.54
C HIS A 158 -9.11 -18.15 -13.80
N GLY A 159 -10.37 -18.30 -13.41
CA GLY A 159 -10.91 -19.52 -12.79
C GLY A 159 -11.12 -19.45 -11.27
N ALA A 160 -10.93 -18.29 -10.62
CA ALA A 160 -11.26 -18.16 -9.20
C ALA A 160 -12.78 -18.24 -8.98
N GLN A 161 -13.21 -19.07 -8.04
CA GLN A 161 -14.62 -19.23 -7.67
C GLN A 161 -15.02 -18.14 -6.67
N LEU A 162 -15.76 -17.13 -7.12
CA LEU A 162 -16.30 -16.10 -6.25
C LEU A 162 -17.50 -16.63 -5.46
N ILE A 163 -17.37 -16.64 -4.14
CA ILE A 163 -18.42 -16.96 -3.19
C ILE A 163 -18.87 -15.65 -2.55
N SER A 164 -20.08 -15.20 -2.90
CA SER A 164 -20.72 -14.06 -2.23
C SER A 164 -21.22 -14.50 -0.86
N GLY A 165 -20.40 -14.34 0.16
CA GLY A 165 -20.67 -14.84 1.51
C GLY A 165 -19.86 -14.14 2.59
N LEU A 166 -20.41 -14.11 3.80
CA LEU A 166 -19.75 -13.54 4.96
C LEU A 166 -18.87 -14.59 5.63
N PHE A 167 -17.55 -14.40 5.60
CA PHE A 167 -16.63 -15.21 6.39
C PHE A 167 -16.92 -15.09 7.90
N THR A 168 -17.13 -16.24 8.55
CA THR A 168 -17.49 -16.30 9.95
C THR A 168 -16.32 -16.73 10.84
N ASP A 169 -15.62 -17.81 10.47
CA ASP A 169 -14.57 -18.41 11.30
C ASP A 169 -13.58 -19.29 10.50
N LEU A 170 -12.40 -19.52 11.06
CA LEU A 170 -11.36 -20.39 10.50
C LEU A 170 -10.90 -21.41 11.54
N GLU A 171 -11.14 -22.70 11.26
CA GLU A 171 -10.60 -23.78 12.07
C GLU A 171 -9.18 -24.13 11.63
N ILE A 172 -8.25 -24.06 12.59
CA ILE A 172 -6.84 -24.40 12.38
C ILE A 172 -6.68 -25.91 12.63
N PRO A 173 -6.12 -26.66 11.68
CA PRO A 173 -5.93 -28.10 11.84
C PRO A 173 -4.92 -28.42 12.95
N THR A 174 -5.13 -29.53 13.64
CA THR A 174 -4.21 -30.05 14.66
C THR A 174 -2.95 -30.69 14.05
N SER A 175 -3.08 -31.28 12.85
CA SER A 175 -1.97 -31.83 12.07
C SER A 175 -1.50 -30.85 11.00
N SER A 176 -0.19 -30.81 10.78
CA SER A 176 0.40 -29.99 9.71
C SER A 176 -0.02 -30.44 8.31
N SER A 177 -0.52 -31.64 8.08
CA SER A 177 -0.93 -32.09 6.73
C SER A 177 -2.44 -31.95 6.45
N ALA A 178 -3.26 -31.70 7.48
CA ALA A 178 -4.71 -31.60 7.33
C ALA A 178 -5.13 -30.23 6.76
N PRO A 179 -6.26 -30.16 6.03
CA PRO A 179 -6.79 -28.90 5.52
C PRO A 179 -7.38 -28.05 6.64
N TYR A 180 -7.39 -26.73 6.44
CA TYR A 180 -8.18 -25.79 7.21
C TYR A 180 -9.66 -25.93 6.86
N VAL A 181 -10.54 -25.60 7.80
CA VAL A 181 -11.98 -25.48 7.55
C VAL A 181 -12.36 -24.01 7.58
N VAL A 182 -12.83 -23.51 6.45
CA VAL A 182 -13.25 -22.11 6.28
C VAL A 182 -14.77 -22.06 6.40
N HIS A 183 -15.27 -21.40 7.44
CA HIS A 183 -16.70 -21.21 7.68
C HIS A 183 -17.17 -19.87 7.15
N TYR A 184 -18.31 -19.90 6.45
CA TYR A 184 -18.94 -18.71 5.92
C TYR A 184 -20.46 -18.83 5.95
N ASN A 185 -21.13 -17.69 5.78
CA ASN A 185 -22.58 -17.60 5.75
C ASN A 185 -23.05 -17.02 4.42
N ILE A 186 -24.07 -17.63 3.84
CA ILE A 186 -24.81 -17.11 2.68
C ILE A 186 -26.27 -17.04 3.10
N ASP A 187 -26.86 -15.83 3.12
CA ASP A 187 -28.28 -15.60 3.40
C ASP A 187 -28.80 -16.33 4.66
N GLY A 188 -28.02 -16.28 5.74
CA GLY A 188 -28.34 -16.94 7.02
C GLY A 188 -27.90 -18.40 7.09
N SER A 189 -27.60 -19.06 5.97
CA SER A 189 -27.17 -20.46 5.93
C SER A 189 -25.67 -20.59 6.18
N LYS A 190 -25.30 -21.34 7.23
CA LYS A 190 -23.90 -21.70 7.52
C LYS A 190 -23.41 -22.73 6.51
N ARG A 191 -22.22 -22.48 5.96
CA ARG A 191 -21.52 -23.33 5.01
C ARG A 191 -20.04 -23.42 5.40
N SER A 192 -19.36 -24.44 4.92
CA SER A 192 -17.93 -24.60 5.10
C SER A 192 -17.28 -25.17 3.85
N LEU A 193 -15.98 -24.94 3.71
CA LEU A 193 -15.14 -25.60 2.71
C LEU A 193 -13.77 -25.91 3.29
N HIS A 194 -13.10 -26.89 2.69
CA HIS A 194 -11.72 -27.25 3.02
C HIS A 194 -10.73 -26.50 2.15
N ALA A 195 -9.70 -25.92 2.76
CA ALA A 195 -8.61 -25.26 2.06
C ALA A 195 -7.26 -25.74 2.60
N ASP A 196 -6.29 -25.91 1.71
CA ASP A 196 -4.92 -26.25 2.10
C ASP A 196 -4.17 -25.00 2.55
N VAL A 197 -4.39 -23.87 1.88
CA VAL A 197 -3.79 -22.56 2.19
C VAL A 197 -4.88 -21.51 2.33
N VAL A 198 -4.70 -20.57 3.27
CA VAL A 198 -5.64 -19.46 3.48
C VAL A 198 -4.91 -18.12 3.34
N ILE A 199 -5.44 -17.24 2.50
CA ILE A 199 -4.97 -15.85 2.37
C ILE A 199 -6.02 -14.94 3.02
N GLY A 200 -5.67 -14.36 4.16
CA GLY A 200 -6.50 -13.36 4.84
C GLY A 200 -6.35 -12.00 4.17
N ALA A 201 -7.38 -11.55 3.45
CA ALA A 201 -7.49 -10.24 2.82
C ALA A 201 -8.73 -9.46 3.32
N ASP A 202 -9.20 -9.79 4.53
CA ASP A 202 -10.49 -9.41 5.12
C ASP A 202 -10.45 -8.06 5.86
N GLY A 203 -9.55 -7.18 5.41
CA GLY A 203 -9.50 -5.79 5.82
C GLY A 203 -8.97 -5.57 7.24
N ALA A 204 -9.19 -4.35 7.74
CA ALA A 204 -8.55 -3.90 8.97
C ALA A 204 -9.10 -4.54 10.26
N HIS A 205 -10.24 -5.22 10.18
CA HIS A 205 -10.83 -5.98 11.31
C HIS A 205 -10.73 -7.48 11.08
N SER A 206 -9.63 -7.91 10.43
CA SER A 206 -9.39 -9.28 10.02
C SER A 206 -9.69 -10.31 11.11
N LYS A 207 -10.62 -11.20 10.82
CA LYS A 207 -10.93 -12.39 11.61
C LYS A 207 -9.90 -13.48 11.36
N VAL A 208 -9.36 -13.58 10.13
CA VAL A 208 -8.26 -14.50 9.82
C VAL A 208 -7.02 -14.19 10.68
N ALA A 209 -6.67 -12.91 10.83
CA ALA A 209 -5.58 -12.46 11.69
C ALA A 209 -5.81 -12.82 13.16
N LYS A 210 -7.05 -12.73 13.64
CA LYS A 210 -7.42 -13.15 15.00
C LYS A 210 -7.25 -14.67 15.18
N ALA A 211 -7.75 -15.47 14.23
CA ALA A 211 -7.65 -16.93 14.28
C ALA A 211 -6.19 -17.40 14.43
N ILE A 212 -5.25 -16.79 13.70
CA ILE A 212 -3.83 -17.14 13.77
C ILE A 212 -3.04 -16.43 14.88
N SER A 213 -3.70 -15.65 15.74
CA SER A 213 -3.07 -14.84 16.79
C SER A 213 -1.96 -13.93 16.21
N ALA A 214 -2.29 -13.15 15.18
CA ALA A 214 -1.36 -12.31 14.43
C ALA A 214 -0.75 -11.13 15.22
N GLY A 215 -1.27 -10.86 16.42
CA GLY A 215 -1.03 -9.62 17.17
C GLY A 215 -1.88 -8.47 16.62
N SER A 216 -2.04 -7.40 17.40
CA SER A 216 -2.75 -6.19 17.01
C SER A 216 -1.86 -5.21 16.23
N TYR A 217 -2.48 -4.21 15.62
CA TYR A 217 -1.83 -2.96 15.26
C TYR A 217 -2.70 -1.78 15.71
N ASP A 218 -2.12 -0.60 15.73
CA ASP A 218 -2.85 0.66 15.83
C ASP A 218 -3.50 1.03 14.50
N TYR A 219 -4.56 1.83 14.53
CA TYR A 219 -5.24 2.29 13.33
C TYR A 219 -5.71 3.75 13.47
N ALA A 220 -5.65 4.47 12.35
CA ALA A 220 -6.38 5.72 12.18
C ALA A 220 -7.84 5.43 11.79
N LEU A 221 -8.77 6.23 12.27
CA LEU A 221 -10.12 6.26 11.70
C LEU A 221 -10.13 7.33 10.62
N ALA A 222 -10.57 6.99 9.41
CA ALA A 222 -10.83 7.95 8.35
C ALA A 222 -12.33 8.14 8.16
N ILE A 223 -12.76 9.37 7.90
CA ILE A 223 -14.12 9.73 7.53
C ILE A 223 -14.09 10.55 6.23
N GLN A 224 -15.05 10.31 5.34
CA GLN A 224 -15.24 11.12 4.16
C GLN A 224 -16.71 11.27 3.79
N GLU A 225 -16.97 12.36 3.09
CA GLU A 225 -18.23 12.67 2.44
C GLU A 225 -18.01 12.69 0.93
N ARG A 226 -18.87 11.98 0.19
CA ARG A 226 -18.99 12.17 -1.25
C ARG A 226 -19.94 13.35 -1.47
N ILE A 227 -19.46 14.42 -2.07
CA ILE A 227 -20.21 15.66 -2.29
C ILE A 227 -20.34 15.91 -3.78
N LYS A 228 -21.55 15.76 -4.31
CA LYS A 228 -21.87 16.10 -5.70
C LYS A 228 -21.92 17.61 -5.82
N LEU A 229 -21.04 18.18 -6.65
CA LEU A 229 -20.95 19.63 -6.85
C LEU A 229 -21.70 20.04 -8.13
N PRO A 230 -22.13 21.31 -8.23
CA PRO A 230 -22.55 21.88 -9.52
C PRO A 230 -21.43 21.79 -10.56
N ASP A 231 -21.79 21.63 -11.83
CA ASP A 231 -20.82 21.42 -12.93
C ASP A 231 -19.78 22.54 -13.01
N GLU A 232 -20.20 23.78 -12.76
CA GLU A 232 -19.29 24.93 -12.70
C GLU A 232 -18.16 24.76 -11.69
N LYS A 233 -18.48 24.21 -10.50
CA LYS A 233 -17.48 23.95 -9.46
C LYS A 233 -16.68 22.70 -9.72
N MET A 234 -17.28 21.70 -10.37
CA MET A 234 -16.55 20.50 -10.79
C MET A 234 -15.44 20.83 -11.80
N ARG A 235 -15.56 21.90 -12.61
CA ARG A 235 -14.48 22.34 -13.53
C ARG A 235 -13.15 22.62 -12.80
N ARG A 236 -13.20 23.18 -11.58
CA ARG A 236 -11.98 23.39 -10.75
C ARG A 236 -11.25 22.07 -10.48
N TYR A 237 -12.02 21.00 -10.36
CA TYR A 237 -11.59 19.67 -9.95
C TYR A 237 -11.42 18.71 -11.15
N GLU A 238 -11.27 19.25 -12.36
CA GLU A 238 -11.01 18.45 -13.57
C GLU A 238 -9.66 17.71 -13.48
N ASN A 239 -8.62 18.38 -12.97
CA ASN A 239 -7.29 17.80 -12.82
C ASN A 239 -6.60 18.16 -11.48
N LEU A 240 -7.36 18.68 -10.52
CA LEU A 240 -6.85 19.15 -9.23
C LEU A 240 -7.24 18.22 -8.08
N ALA A 241 -6.26 17.84 -7.26
CA ALA A 241 -6.47 17.33 -5.91
C ALA A 241 -5.95 18.34 -4.89
N GLU A 242 -6.62 18.44 -3.73
CA GLU A 242 -6.17 19.29 -2.64
C GLU A 242 -5.97 18.48 -1.36
N MET A 243 -4.90 18.76 -0.64
CA MET A 243 -4.56 18.21 0.67
C MET A 243 -4.47 19.37 1.68
N TYR A 244 -5.01 19.18 2.87
CA TYR A 244 -5.07 20.19 3.93
C TYR A 244 -4.43 19.61 5.18
N VAL A 245 -3.53 20.37 5.78
CA VAL A 245 -2.83 19.98 7.00
C VAL A 245 -3.04 21.04 8.07
N GLY A 246 -3.03 20.60 9.33
CA GLY A 246 -3.26 21.46 10.48
C GLY A 246 -4.11 20.78 11.56
N SER A 247 -3.89 21.19 12.79
CA SER A 247 -4.50 20.63 14.00
C SER A 247 -6.03 20.77 14.04
N ASP A 248 -6.59 21.74 13.32
CA ASP A 248 -8.02 21.94 13.10
C ASP A 248 -8.63 20.88 12.15
N ILE A 249 -7.81 20.33 11.26
CA ILE A 249 -8.19 19.29 10.30
C ILE A 249 -7.89 17.90 10.83
N SER A 250 -6.73 17.71 11.45
CA SER A 250 -6.32 16.48 12.11
C SER A 250 -5.03 16.69 12.91
N PRO A 251 -4.91 16.12 14.12
CA PRO A 251 -3.69 16.24 14.91
C PRO A 251 -2.55 15.35 14.38
N ASP A 252 -2.85 14.34 13.56
CA ASP A 252 -1.92 13.26 13.21
C ASP A 252 -2.17 12.66 11.82
N PHE A 253 -2.91 13.38 10.98
CA PHE A 253 -3.24 13.01 9.60
C PHE A 253 -3.48 14.28 8.78
N TYR A 254 -4.06 14.16 7.59
CA TYR A 254 -4.42 15.28 6.74
C TYR A 254 -5.87 15.17 6.24
N GLY A 255 -6.44 16.30 5.81
CA GLY A 255 -7.71 16.37 5.08
C GLY A 255 -7.49 16.36 3.58
N TRP A 256 -8.48 15.91 2.81
CA TRP A 256 -8.38 15.84 1.36
C TRP A 256 -9.65 16.32 0.66
N VAL A 257 -9.48 16.77 -0.57
CA VAL A 257 -10.54 16.94 -1.58
C VAL A 257 -10.07 16.25 -2.85
N PHE A 258 -10.56 15.02 -3.07
CA PHE A 258 -10.15 14.20 -4.20
C PHE A 258 -11.27 14.05 -5.23
N PRO A 259 -11.03 14.42 -6.49
CA PRO A 259 -12.09 14.45 -7.49
C PRO A 259 -12.42 13.06 -8.02
N LYS A 260 -13.66 12.91 -8.49
CA LYS A 260 -14.20 11.74 -9.19
C LYS A 260 -14.99 12.23 -10.42
N CYS A 261 -15.84 11.37 -10.98
CA CYS A 261 -16.53 11.67 -12.23
C CYS A 261 -17.54 12.81 -12.11
N ASP A 262 -18.28 12.90 -11.00
CA ASP A 262 -19.37 13.86 -10.79
C ASP A 262 -19.43 14.43 -9.36
N HIS A 263 -18.43 14.11 -8.54
CA HIS A 263 -18.37 14.51 -7.14
C HIS A 263 -16.91 14.62 -6.67
N VAL A 264 -16.73 15.20 -5.49
CA VAL A 264 -15.47 15.15 -4.74
C VAL A 264 -15.63 14.29 -3.49
N ALA A 265 -14.58 13.58 -3.10
CA ALA A 265 -14.46 12.98 -1.78
C ALA A 265 -13.75 13.98 -0.87
N VAL A 266 -14.47 14.48 0.14
CA VAL A 266 -13.95 15.40 1.16
C VAL A 266 -13.85 14.65 2.47
N GLY A 267 -12.68 14.60 3.08
CA GLY A 267 -12.51 13.81 4.29
C GLY A 267 -11.26 14.15 5.08
N THR A 268 -11.12 13.48 6.22
CA THR A 268 -9.95 13.55 7.11
C THR A 268 -9.80 12.23 7.87
N GLY A 269 -8.69 12.06 8.56
CA GLY A 269 -8.43 10.91 9.43
C GLY A 269 -7.79 11.30 10.75
N THR A 270 -7.80 10.40 11.74
CA THR A 270 -7.00 10.56 12.96
C THR A 270 -6.78 9.22 13.67
N ALA A 271 -5.60 8.98 14.24
CA ALA A 271 -5.34 7.83 15.11
C ALA A 271 -5.53 8.17 16.60
N ARG A 272 -5.15 9.38 17.01
CA ARG A 272 -5.17 9.84 18.41
C ARG A 272 -6.55 10.24 18.91
N ALA A 273 -7.36 10.91 18.09
CA ALA A 273 -8.59 11.59 18.55
C ALA A 273 -9.85 11.09 17.83
N ARG A 274 -9.95 9.76 17.66
CA ARG A 274 -11.01 9.06 16.91
C ARG A 274 -12.44 9.46 17.30
N GLY A 275 -12.71 9.70 18.59
CA GLY A 275 -14.04 10.13 19.07
C GLY A 275 -14.44 11.55 18.64
N GLN A 276 -13.47 12.39 18.25
CA GLN A 276 -13.69 13.77 17.83
C GLN A 276 -13.76 13.92 16.30
N ILE A 277 -13.47 12.86 15.54
CA ILE A 277 -13.31 12.93 14.08
C ILE A 277 -14.49 13.56 13.36
N ARG A 278 -15.72 13.27 13.79
CA ARG A 278 -16.92 13.80 13.14
C ARG A 278 -17.22 15.25 13.54
N ARG A 279 -17.05 15.59 14.81
CA ARG A 279 -17.49 16.90 15.36
C ARG A 279 -16.48 18.01 15.17
N VAL A 280 -15.19 17.67 15.29
CA VAL A 280 -14.09 18.64 15.23
C VAL A 280 -13.46 18.59 13.85
N TYR A 281 -12.83 17.47 13.51
CA TYR A 281 -11.95 17.37 12.35
C TYR A 281 -12.69 17.37 10.99
N ASN A 282 -13.78 16.62 10.86
CA ASN A 282 -14.61 16.66 9.66
C ASN A 282 -15.28 18.03 9.48
N SER A 283 -15.65 18.69 10.57
CA SER A 283 -16.16 20.06 10.54
C SER A 283 -15.08 21.06 10.12
N GLY A 284 -13.85 20.89 10.63
CA GLY A 284 -12.69 21.72 10.26
C GLY A 284 -12.39 21.67 8.77
N ILE A 285 -12.35 20.47 8.17
CA ILE A 285 -12.13 20.37 6.72
C ILE A 285 -13.28 20.98 5.95
N ARG A 286 -14.53 20.73 6.35
CA ARG A 286 -15.72 21.35 5.73
C ARG A 286 -15.66 22.88 5.81
N GLU A 287 -15.12 23.42 6.90
CA GLU A 287 -14.94 24.86 7.05
C GLU A 287 -13.90 25.41 6.07
N ARG A 288 -12.70 24.81 6.02
CA ARG A 288 -11.64 25.22 5.09
C ARG A 288 -12.04 25.12 3.62
N VAL A 289 -12.96 24.22 3.28
CA VAL A 289 -13.42 24.02 1.91
C VAL A 289 -14.82 24.57 1.66
N ARG A 290 -15.41 25.32 2.60
CA ARG A 290 -16.80 25.80 2.55
C ARG A 290 -17.17 26.42 1.21
N GLU A 291 -16.36 27.37 0.74
CA GLU A 291 -16.56 28.03 -0.55
C GLU A 291 -16.43 27.07 -1.74
N ARG A 292 -15.49 26.14 -1.67
CA ARG A 292 -15.26 25.14 -2.73
C ARG A 292 -16.43 24.17 -2.86
N ILE A 293 -17.10 23.84 -1.76
CA ILE A 293 -18.22 22.88 -1.75
C ILE A 293 -19.61 23.53 -1.71
N SER A 294 -19.72 24.87 -1.69
CA SER A 294 -21.02 25.53 -1.59
C SER A 294 -21.91 25.20 -2.80
N GLY A 295 -23.21 25.02 -2.56
CA GLY A 295 -24.16 24.48 -3.56
C GLY A 295 -24.03 22.96 -3.79
N GLY A 296 -23.07 22.29 -3.16
CA GLY A 296 -22.91 20.83 -3.24
C GLY A 296 -23.89 20.06 -2.37
N ARG A 297 -24.23 18.84 -2.80
CA ARG A 297 -25.08 17.90 -2.05
C ARG A 297 -24.27 16.70 -1.58
N VAL A 298 -24.30 16.43 -0.27
CA VAL A 298 -23.72 15.21 0.30
C VAL A 298 -24.55 14.01 -0.17
N ILE A 299 -23.93 13.10 -0.92
CA ILE A 299 -24.58 11.88 -1.43
C ILE A 299 -24.24 10.64 -0.59
N LYS A 300 -23.14 10.67 0.16
CA LYS A 300 -22.73 9.56 1.03
C LYS A 300 -21.78 10.05 2.12
N VAL A 301 -21.93 9.51 3.33
CA VAL A 301 -20.97 9.70 4.44
C VAL A 301 -20.43 8.33 4.81
N GLU A 302 -19.12 8.21 4.93
CA GLU A 302 -18.44 6.93 5.06
C GLU A 302 -17.28 7.04 6.03
N ALA A 303 -17.05 6.00 6.85
CA ALA A 303 -15.90 5.93 7.74
C ALA A 303 -15.28 4.53 7.72
N HIS A 304 -13.95 4.46 7.85
CA HIS A 304 -13.24 3.19 7.89
C HIS A 304 -11.90 3.27 8.63
N PRO A 305 -11.51 2.22 9.37
CA PRO A 305 -10.17 2.11 9.94
C PRO A 305 -9.08 1.96 8.87
N ILE A 306 -7.93 2.57 9.12
CA ILE A 306 -6.71 2.50 8.32
C ILE A 306 -5.59 2.00 9.24
N PRO A 307 -5.02 0.79 9.02
CA PRO A 307 -3.90 0.29 9.80
C PRO A 307 -2.72 1.27 9.78
N ALA A 308 -2.06 1.43 10.93
CA ALA A 308 -0.94 2.35 11.09
C ALA A 308 0.42 1.69 10.88
N HIS A 309 0.51 0.37 11.03
CA HIS A 309 1.74 -0.40 10.85
C HIS A 309 1.45 -1.88 10.58
N PRO A 310 2.42 -2.64 10.04
CA PRO A 310 2.29 -4.07 9.88
C PRO A 310 2.08 -4.82 11.21
N ARG A 311 1.35 -5.94 11.15
CA ARG A 311 1.20 -6.84 12.31
C ARG A 311 2.51 -7.53 12.67
N PRO A 312 2.73 -7.87 13.96
CA PRO A 312 3.88 -8.66 14.40
C PRO A 312 4.01 -10.00 13.67
N ARG A 313 2.89 -10.67 13.41
CA ARG A 313 2.86 -11.94 12.67
C ARG A 313 1.92 -11.85 11.48
N ARG A 314 2.47 -12.08 10.29
CA ARG A 314 1.77 -11.98 9.00
C ARG A 314 1.64 -13.33 8.28
N VAL A 315 2.36 -14.34 8.76
CA VAL A 315 2.31 -15.72 8.29
C VAL A 315 2.32 -16.64 9.52
N ARG A 316 1.46 -17.69 9.52
CA ARG A 316 1.46 -18.77 10.53
C ARG A 316 0.84 -20.04 9.92
N GLY A 317 1.53 -21.18 10.01
CA GLY A 317 1.16 -22.37 9.25
C GLY A 317 1.07 -22.06 7.76
N ARG A 318 0.04 -22.57 7.08
CA ARG A 318 -0.28 -22.18 5.69
C ARG A 318 -1.29 -21.03 5.61
N VAL A 319 -1.23 -20.08 6.54
CA VAL A 319 -2.04 -18.86 6.50
C VAL A 319 -1.13 -17.66 6.32
N ALA A 320 -1.46 -16.80 5.34
CA ALA A 320 -0.80 -15.53 5.10
C ALA A 320 -1.79 -14.37 5.13
N LEU A 321 -1.37 -13.21 5.63
CA LEU A 321 -2.14 -11.96 5.63
C LEU A 321 -1.61 -11.02 4.54
N VAL A 322 -2.50 -10.28 3.88
CA VAL A 322 -2.20 -9.33 2.79
C VAL A 322 -3.00 -8.02 2.95
N GLY A 323 -2.50 -6.93 2.38
CA GLY A 323 -3.13 -5.61 2.46
C GLY A 323 -3.41 -5.16 3.90
N ASP A 324 -4.60 -4.60 4.13
CA ASP A 324 -4.99 -4.07 5.44
C ASP A 324 -4.97 -5.12 6.56
N SER A 325 -5.24 -6.40 6.25
CA SER A 325 -5.21 -7.46 7.28
C SER A 325 -3.79 -7.66 7.83
N ALA A 326 -2.78 -7.47 6.98
CA ALA A 326 -1.36 -7.50 7.34
C ALA A 326 -0.85 -6.16 7.89
N GLY A 327 -1.61 -5.07 7.71
CA GLY A 327 -1.23 -3.71 8.08
C GLY A 327 -0.39 -2.99 7.02
N TYR A 328 -0.56 -3.34 5.74
CA TYR A 328 0.21 -2.76 4.63
C TYR A 328 -0.42 -1.48 4.08
N VAL A 329 -0.41 -0.45 4.92
CA VAL A 329 -0.78 0.92 4.53
C VAL A 329 0.36 1.84 4.92
N THR A 330 0.72 2.77 4.04
CA THR A 330 1.69 3.80 4.39
C THR A 330 0.98 4.87 5.22
N LYS A 331 1.41 5.04 6.47
CA LYS A 331 0.72 5.89 7.45
C LYS A 331 0.76 7.37 7.05
N CYS A 332 1.93 7.87 6.65
CA CYS A 332 2.15 9.24 6.19
C CYS A 332 1.21 9.66 5.04
N ALA A 333 1.07 8.83 4.01
CA ALA A 333 0.29 9.13 2.80
C ALA A 333 -1.12 8.53 2.80
N GLY A 334 -1.52 7.80 3.83
CA GLY A 334 -2.81 7.08 3.89
C GLY A 334 -3.03 6.07 2.77
N GLU A 335 -1.96 5.65 2.07
CA GLU A 335 -2.06 4.92 0.82
C GLU A 335 -1.99 3.41 1.05
N GLY A 336 -3.05 2.71 0.66
CA GLY A 336 -3.14 1.25 0.83
C GLY A 336 -3.53 0.48 -0.42
N ILE A 337 -4.08 1.10 -1.47
CA ILE A 337 -4.66 0.35 -2.60
C ILE A 337 -3.59 -0.43 -3.36
N TYR A 338 -2.50 0.24 -3.77
CA TYR A 338 -1.39 -0.40 -4.47
C TYR A 338 -0.77 -1.49 -3.59
N PHE A 339 -0.42 -1.18 -2.35
CA PHE A 339 0.22 -2.15 -1.44
C PHE A 339 -0.70 -3.34 -1.12
N ALA A 340 -2.01 -3.13 -1.03
CA ALA A 340 -3.00 -4.20 -0.92
C ALA A 340 -2.95 -5.12 -2.15
N ALA A 341 -3.13 -4.57 -3.35
CA ALA A 341 -3.11 -5.36 -4.58
C ALA A 341 -1.76 -6.08 -4.80
N LYS A 342 -0.65 -5.36 -4.60
CA LYS A 342 0.72 -5.86 -4.75
C LYS A 342 1.02 -6.99 -3.77
N SER A 343 0.72 -6.82 -2.48
CA SER A 343 0.92 -7.88 -1.48
C SER A 343 0.06 -9.11 -1.78
N GLY A 344 -1.18 -8.90 -2.22
CA GLY A 344 -2.06 -9.96 -2.67
C GLY A 344 -1.45 -10.78 -3.79
N ARG A 345 -1.06 -10.11 -4.88
CA ARG A 345 -0.41 -10.75 -6.04
C ARG A 345 0.88 -11.47 -5.64
N MET A 346 1.78 -10.80 -4.91
CA MET A 346 3.04 -11.41 -4.47
C MET A 346 2.82 -12.65 -3.61
N CYS A 347 1.79 -12.63 -2.75
CA CYS A 347 1.42 -13.79 -1.94
C CYS A 347 0.91 -14.94 -2.81
N GLY A 348 -0.03 -14.67 -3.72
CA GLY A 348 -0.57 -15.67 -4.64
C GLY A 348 0.52 -16.31 -5.52
N GLU A 349 1.37 -15.49 -6.15
CA GLU A 349 2.51 -15.98 -6.92
C GLU A 349 3.52 -16.75 -6.06
N GLY A 350 3.72 -16.34 -4.81
CA GLY A 350 4.57 -17.04 -3.85
C GLY A 350 4.04 -18.45 -3.55
N VAL A 351 2.74 -18.58 -3.35
CA VAL A 351 2.07 -19.88 -3.18
C VAL A 351 2.21 -20.73 -4.45
N VAL A 352 2.01 -20.15 -5.65
CA VAL A 352 2.17 -20.86 -6.93
C VAL A 352 3.59 -21.40 -7.08
N ARG A 353 4.62 -20.58 -6.82
CA ARG A 353 6.03 -21.01 -6.87
C ARG A 353 6.33 -22.12 -5.87
N ALA A 354 5.96 -21.92 -4.60
CA ALA A 354 6.22 -22.89 -3.54
C ALA A 354 5.53 -24.24 -3.77
N SER A 355 4.28 -24.20 -4.25
CA SER A 355 3.47 -25.40 -4.51
C SER A 355 3.76 -26.08 -5.85
N ARG A 356 4.67 -25.52 -6.67
CA ARG A 356 4.94 -25.97 -8.05
C ARG A 356 3.65 -26.01 -8.88
N CYS A 357 2.97 -24.88 -8.96
CA CYS A 357 1.67 -24.75 -9.64
C CYS A 357 0.61 -25.70 -9.04
N GLY A 358 0.58 -25.80 -7.72
CA GLY A 358 -0.44 -26.57 -6.99
C GLY A 358 -0.21 -28.08 -6.90
N THR A 359 0.90 -28.64 -7.40
CA THR A 359 1.17 -30.09 -7.34
C THR A 359 1.78 -30.56 -6.03
N ARG A 360 2.19 -29.64 -5.15
CA ARG A 360 2.87 -29.92 -3.88
C ARG A 360 2.25 -29.12 -2.74
N MET A 361 2.14 -29.74 -1.56
CA MET A 361 1.77 -29.03 -0.34
C MET A 361 2.85 -28.05 0.11
N ILE A 362 2.45 -26.88 0.60
CA ILE A 362 3.36 -25.86 1.14
C ILE A 362 3.38 -25.89 2.67
N ASP A 363 4.36 -25.24 3.28
CA ASP A 363 4.38 -24.99 4.72
C ASP A 363 4.60 -23.52 5.07
N GLU A 364 4.78 -23.22 6.35
CA GLU A 364 5.02 -21.86 6.83
C GLU A 364 6.34 -21.29 6.30
N GLY A 365 7.38 -22.12 6.17
CA GLY A 365 8.68 -21.71 5.66
C GLY A 365 8.62 -21.30 4.20
N ASP A 366 7.83 -22.02 3.40
CA ASP A 366 7.53 -21.67 2.02
C ASP A 366 6.85 -20.30 1.89
N LEU A 367 5.80 -20.04 2.68
CA LEU A 367 5.12 -18.73 2.67
C LEU A 367 6.03 -17.60 3.17
N ARG A 368 6.87 -17.86 4.18
CA ARG A 368 7.84 -16.87 4.66
C ARG A 368 8.84 -16.50 3.56
N ARG A 369 9.45 -17.49 2.92
CA ARG A 369 10.48 -17.31 1.90
C ARG A 369 9.93 -16.71 0.60
N GLU A 370 8.83 -17.25 0.08
CA GLU A 370 8.32 -16.89 -1.25
C GLU A 370 7.45 -15.63 -1.26
N TYR A 371 6.91 -15.22 -0.10
CA TYR A 371 6.06 -14.04 0.04
C TYR A 371 6.62 -13.03 1.04
N LEU A 372 6.71 -13.39 2.32
CA LEU A 372 6.97 -12.40 3.39
C LEU A 372 8.34 -11.74 3.28
N GLU A 373 9.39 -12.52 3.08
CA GLU A 373 10.77 -12.03 2.94
C GLU A 373 10.95 -11.18 1.67
N ARG A 374 10.27 -11.55 0.58
CA ARG A 374 10.29 -10.75 -0.66
C ARG A 374 9.58 -9.41 -0.47
N TRP A 375 8.40 -9.43 0.14
CA TRP A 375 7.66 -8.21 0.48
C TRP A 375 8.48 -7.29 1.39
N ASP A 376 9.04 -7.83 2.47
CA ASP A 376 9.86 -7.06 3.40
C ASP A 376 11.18 -6.59 2.75
N GLY A 377 11.76 -7.38 1.86
CA GLY A 377 12.94 -6.98 1.09
C GLY A 377 12.67 -5.77 0.19
N GLU A 378 11.48 -5.71 -0.40
CA GLU A 378 11.11 -4.66 -1.36
C GLU A 378 10.60 -3.38 -0.66
N TYR A 379 9.73 -3.51 0.36
CA TYR A 379 8.96 -2.37 0.88
C TYR A 379 9.31 -1.95 2.32
N ARG A 380 9.99 -2.78 3.12
CA ARG A 380 10.22 -2.47 4.55
C ARG A 380 10.97 -1.15 4.75
N MET A 381 11.96 -0.86 3.91
CA MET A 381 12.74 0.38 4.04
C MET A 381 11.90 1.61 3.70
N MET A 382 11.03 1.52 2.69
CA MET A 382 10.10 2.60 2.34
C MET A 382 9.13 2.88 3.50
N PHE A 383 8.54 1.84 4.09
CA PHE A 383 7.63 1.99 5.24
C PHE A 383 8.34 2.65 6.43
N ARG A 384 9.56 2.20 6.77
CA ARG A 384 10.36 2.80 7.85
C ARG A 384 10.73 4.26 7.58
N PHE A 385 11.03 4.60 6.33
CA PHE A 385 11.33 5.97 5.93
C PHE A 385 10.09 6.88 6.10
N LEU A 386 8.93 6.45 5.61
CA LEU A 386 7.68 7.21 5.73
C LEU A 386 7.22 7.36 7.19
N ASP A 387 7.39 6.32 8.02
CA ASP A 387 7.14 6.39 9.46
C ASP A 387 8.07 7.42 10.14
N GLY A 388 9.31 7.53 9.67
CA GLY A 388 10.28 8.51 10.14
C GLY A 388 9.86 9.95 9.83
N LEU A 389 9.46 10.21 8.58
CA LEU A 389 8.96 11.52 8.17
C LEU A 389 7.75 11.96 9.01
N GLU A 390 6.80 11.05 9.23
CA GLU A 390 5.62 11.34 10.04
C GLU A 390 6.00 11.77 11.46
N ARG A 391 6.93 11.07 12.11
CA ARG A 391 7.39 11.39 13.47
C ARG A 391 8.05 12.76 13.58
N VAL A 392 8.62 13.26 12.48
CA VAL A 392 9.31 14.56 12.45
C VAL A 392 8.31 15.71 12.25
N PHE A 393 7.37 15.56 11.30
CA PHE A 393 6.53 16.66 10.86
C PHE A 393 5.12 16.66 11.45
N TYR A 394 4.57 15.51 11.83
CA TYR A 394 3.18 15.42 12.23
C TYR A 394 3.06 15.65 13.74
N GLY A 395 1.98 16.31 14.16
CA GLY A 395 1.66 16.49 15.58
C GLY A 395 1.67 17.94 16.08
N SER A 396 2.16 18.89 15.29
CA SER A 396 2.02 20.33 15.57
C SER A 396 1.87 21.13 14.29
N ASP A 397 1.29 22.33 14.41
CA ASP A 397 1.09 23.21 13.24
C ASP A 397 2.42 23.72 12.70
N GLU A 398 3.43 23.97 13.54
CA GLU A 398 4.78 24.34 13.08
C GLU A 398 5.44 23.23 12.27
N GLY A 399 5.24 21.97 12.66
CA GLY A 399 5.71 20.81 11.90
C GLY A 399 5.02 20.72 10.54
N TRP A 400 3.71 20.97 10.49
CA TRP A 400 2.95 21.03 9.25
C TRP A 400 3.37 22.19 8.34
N GLU A 401 3.58 23.39 8.88
CA GLU A 401 4.09 24.53 8.10
C GLU A 401 5.44 24.20 7.46
N ALA A 402 6.36 23.60 8.23
CA ALA A 402 7.67 23.21 7.72
C ALA A 402 7.57 22.14 6.62
N LEU A 403 6.64 21.18 6.76
CA LEU A 403 6.38 20.18 5.72
C LEU A 403 5.85 20.84 4.43
N VAL A 404 4.88 21.76 4.55
CA VAL A 404 4.31 22.43 3.37
C VAL A 404 5.35 23.31 2.68
N GLU A 405 6.16 24.06 3.44
CA GLU A 405 7.28 24.82 2.89
C GLU A 405 8.25 23.91 2.12
N MET A 406 8.61 22.77 2.71
CA MET A 406 9.49 21.77 2.07
C MET A 406 8.87 21.19 0.79
N CYS A 407 7.56 20.95 0.77
CA CYS A 407 6.84 20.53 -0.43
C CYS A 407 6.91 21.57 -1.58
N GLY A 408 7.26 22.83 -1.30
CA GLY A 408 7.48 23.85 -2.32
C GLY A 408 8.77 23.68 -3.13
N ASP A 409 9.71 22.87 -2.64
CA ASP A 409 11.00 22.61 -3.26
C ASP A 409 10.90 21.56 -4.37
N GLU A 410 11.38 21.90 -5.57
CA GLU A 410 11.29 21.03 -6.75
C GLU A 410 12.03 19.69 -6.58
N TYR A 411 13.14 19.66 -5.83
CA TYR A 411 13.83 18.39 -5.57
C TYR A 411 12.93 17.46 -4.74
N VAL A 412 12.29 18.00 -3.70
CA VAL A 412 11.35 17.25 -2.85
C VAL A 412 10.16 16.76 -3.67
N GLN A 413 9.61 17.61 -4.53
CA GLN A 413 8.51 17.21 -5.43
C GLN A 413 8.93 16.06 -6.35
N ARG A 414 10.08 16.17 -7.01
CA ARG A 414 10.57 15.14 -7.94
C ARG A 414 10.78 13.81 -7.23
N MET A 415 11.50 13.82 -6.11
CA MET A 415 11.75 12.61 -5.31
C MET A 415 10.44 11.98 -4.82
N SER A 416 9.47 12.81 -4.44
CA SER A 416 8.17 12.36 -3.95
C SER A 416 7.33 11.75 -5.06
N PHE A 417 7.26 12.37 -6.25
CA PHE A 417 6.51 11.83 -7.39
C PHE A 417 7.15 10.59 -7.99
N GLU A 418 8.47 10.55 -8.14
CA GLU A 418 9.15 9.34 -8.62
C GLU A 418 8.90 8.17 -7.64
N SER A 419 9.00 8.42 -6.34
CA SER A 419 8.71 7.40 -5.33
C SER A 419 7.23 7.02 -5.30
N TYR A 420 6.31 7.97 -5.45
CA TYR A 420 4.88 7.73 -5.39
C TYR A 420 4.36 7.03 -6.64
N LEU A 421 4.65 7.53 -7.84
CA LEU A 421 4.08 7.02 -9.10
C LEU A 421 4.63 5.67 -9.50
N TYR A 422 5.89 5.38 -9.14
CA TYR A 422 6.58 4.14 -9.53
C TYR A 422 6.87 3.19 -8.36
N LYS A 423 6.60 3.61 -7.12
CA LYS A 423 6.77 2.79 -5.90
C LYS A 423 8.16 2.19 -5.74
N ARG A 424 9.19 2.97 -6.13
CA ARG A 424 10.60 2.66 -5.97
C ARG A 424 11.23 3.72 -5.08
N MET A 425 12.07 3.33 -4.12
CA MET A 425 12.89 4.33 -3.43
C MET A 425 13.94 4.84 -4.41
N VAL A 426 13.84 6.12 -4.75
CA VAL A 426 14.83 6.82 -5.55
C VAL A 426 16.10 6.96 -4.70
N ARG A 427 17.25 6.65 -5.29
CA ARG A 427 18.54 6.97 -4.66
C ARG A 427 18.75 8.47 -4.83
N GLY A 428 18.66 9.21 -3.73
CA GLY A 428 18.94 10.64 -3.71
C GLY A 428 20.39 10.93 -4.02
N ASP A 429 20.66 12.18 -4.40
CA ASP A 429 22.01 12.72 -4.42
C ASP A 429 22.38 13.13 -2.99
N TRP A 430 23.51 12.63 -2.50
CA TRP A 430 23.95 12.84 -1.11
C TRP A 430 23.98 14.32 -0.71
N TRP A 431 24.44 15.20 -1.59
CA TRP A 431 24.50 16.64 -1.31
C TRP A 431 23.12 17.28 -1.25
N SER A 432 22.20 16.84 -2.12
CA SER A 432 20.81 17.30 -2.13
C SER A 432 20.05 16.82 -0.89
N ASP A 433 20.28 15.59 -0.43
CA ASP A 433 19.67 15.04 0.80
C ASP A 433 20.19 15.73 2.07
N VAL A 434 21.50 16.01 2.14
CA VAL A 434 22.09 16.80 3.24
C VAL A 434 21.54 18.22 3.24
N LYS A 435 21.44 18.87 2.07
CA LYS A 435 20.87 20.21 1.93
C LYS A 435 19.39 20.25 2.33
N MET A 436 18.61 19.24 1.96
CA MET A 436 17.22 19.06 2.39
C MET A 436 17.11 18.92 3.90
N MET A 437 17.99 18.12 4.54
CA MET A 437 18.03 17.98 6.00
C MET A 437 18.33 19.33 6.69
N TRP A 438 19.33 20.08 6.20
CA TRP A 438 19.64 21.41 6.73
C TRP A 438 18.50 22.43 6.52
N ARG A 439 17.83 22.39 5.36
CA ARG A 439 16.64 23.23 5.08
C ARG A 439 15.47 22.87 5.98
N THR A 440 15.25 21.57 6.22
CA THR A 440 14.22 21.06 7.13
C THR A 440 14.47 21.54 8.55
N LEU A 441 15.71 21.41 9.05
CA LEU A 441 16.09 21.92 10.36
C LEU A 441 15.91 23.44 10.43
N GLY A 442 16.32 24.18 9.39
CA GLY A 442 16.12 25.62 9.31
C GLY A 442 14.65 26.03 9.28
N SER A 443 13.80 25.31 8.55
CA SER A 443 12.36 25.56 8.47
C SER A 443 11.67 25.24 9.81
N LEU A 444 12.00 24.12 10.46
CA LEU A 444 11.51 23.81 11.81
C LEU A 444 11.92 24.86 12.84
N VAL A 445 13.14 25.39 12.75
CA VAL A 445 13.59 26.50 13.61
C VAL A 445 12.82 27.78 13.32
N ARG A 446 12.63 28.15 12.04
CA ARG A 446 11.83 29.33 11.66
C ARG A 446 10.38 29.20 12.10
N ALA A 447 9.73 28.06 11.86
CA ALA A 447 8.35 27.80 12.24
C ALA A 447 8.17 27.89 13.76
N ARG A 448 9.12 27.36 14.56
CA ARG A 448 9.14 27.53 16.02
C ARG A 448 9.32 28.98 16.47
N MET A 449 10.11 29.78 15.74
CA MET A 449 10.27 31.21 16.05
C MET A 449 8.99 31.99 15.74
N ILE A 450 8.37 31.73 14.59
CA ILE A 450 7.10 32.36 14.17
C ILE A 450 5.96 31.96 15.13
N GLY A 451 5.85 30.68 15.51
CA GLY A 451 4.86 30.22 16.49
C GLY A 451 4.97 30.94 17.84
N ARG A 452 6.21 31.11 18.35
CA ARG A 452 6.47 31.90 19.57
C ARG A 452 6.10 33.37 19.44
N GLU A 453 6.17 33.94 18.25
CA GLU A 453 5.86 35.34 17.98
C GLU A 453 4.34 35.56 17.87
N ILE A 454 3.62 34.63 17.23
CA ILE A 454 2.15 34.59 17.19
C ILE A 454 1.57 34.39 18.60
N ASP A 455 2.15 33.50 19.41
CA ASP A 455 1.73 33.30 20.81
C ASP A 455 1.95 34.56 21.67
N LYS A 456 3.04 35.29 21.44
CA LYS A 456 3.29 36.58 22.09
C LYS A 456 2.26 37.63 21.67
N LEU A 457 1.94 37.72 20.37
CA LEU A 457 0.94 38.66 19.85
C LEU A 457 -0.47 38.33 20.37
N ASN A 458 -0.84 37.05 20.44
CA ASN A 458 -2.10 36.59 21.02
C ASN A 458 -2.17 36.81 22.55
N GLY A 459 -1.03 36.67 23.24
CA GLY A 459 -0.90 36.97 24.67
C GLY A 459 -0.96 38.47 24.98
N LEU A 460 -0.44 39.32 24.09
CA LEU A 460 -0.57 40.78 24.14
C LEU A 460 -2.00 41.24 23.84
N GLY A 461 -2.67 40.62 22.86
CA GLY A 461 -4.07 40.89 22.53
C GLY A 461 -5.03 40.58 23.69
N ARG A 462 -4.78 39.51 24.46
CA ARG A 462 -5.56 39.21 25.68
C ARG A 462 -5.31 40.17 26.85
N LYS A 463 -4.17 40.86 26.87
CA LYS A 463 -3.86 41.91 27.85
C LYS A 463 -4.39 43.30 27.49
N LEU A 464 -4.81 43.52 26.23
CA LEU A 464 -5.46 44.76 25.79
C LEU A 464 -6.99 44.72 25.89
N VAL A 465 -7.58 43.57 26.24
CA VAL A 465 -9.04 43.36 26.40
C VAL A 465 -9.42 43.06 27.87
N MET A 466 -8.45 43.15 28.79
CA MET A 466 -8.67 43.38 30.23
C MET A 466 -8.26 44.82 30.54
#